data_AF-A0A1B8BYX1-F1
#
_entry.id   AF-A0A1B8BYX1-F1
#
_cell.length_a   1.000
_cell.length_b   1.000
_cell.length_c   1.000
_cell.angle_alpha   90.00
_cell.angle_beta   90.00
_cell.angle_gamma   90.00
#
_symmetry.space_group_name_H-M   'P 1'
#
loop_
_entity.id
_entity.type
_entity.pdbx_description
1 polymer ?
#
loop_
_entity_poly.entity_id
_entity_poly.type
_entity_poly.pdbx_seq_one_letter_code
_entity_poly.pdbx_strand_id
1 'polypeptide(L)'
;MSKAPIYLISVNKTPQRAALLVGQLLESLDKKNHGIVHIANASTLQDLKVVVDALVYPPEILICSSQWTAEEQDQAVTIAKASLPDISVITIPPGLDVREGSEGILIFLKGAIQNLEVADSKK
;
A
#
# COMPACT_ATOMS: atom_id res chain seq x y z
N MET A 1 -24.94 0.83 -6.43
CA MET A 1 -24.65 0.37 -5.05
C MET A 1 -23.36 1.03 -4.62
N SER A 2 -23.32 1.66 -3.45
CA SER A 2 -22.11 2.28 -2.91
C SER A 2 -21.09 1.17 -2.64
N LYS A 3 -19.98 1.12 -3.37
CA LYS A 3 -18.89 0.17 -3.11
C LYS A 3 -18.32 0.50 -1.72
N ALA A 4 -18.13 -0.51 -0.86
CA ALA A 4 -17.44 -0.30 0.41
C ALA A 4 -16.05 0.29 0.14
N PRO A 5 -15.54 1.17 1.01
CA PRO A 5 -14.22 1.73 0.83
C PRO A 5 -13.16 0.64 0.91
N ILE A 6 -12.19 0.70 0.00
CA ILE A 6 -11.02 -0.17 0.01
C ILE A 6 -10.03 0.40 1.02
N TYR A 7 -9.72 -0.37 2.04
CA TYR A 7 -8.81 0.09 3.09
C TYR A 7 -7.35 -0.15 2.69
N LEU A 8 -6.56 0.92 2.76
CA LEU A 8 -5.15 0.93 2.40
C LEU A 8 -4.30 1.27 3.62
N ILE A 9 -3.22 0.52 3.81
CA ILE A 9 -2.17 0.84 4.78
C ILE A 9 -0.82 0.95 4.08
N SER A 10 0.12 1.61 4.74
CA SER A 10 1.50 1.73 4.27
C SER A 10 2.48 1.26 5.33
N VAL A 11 3.61 0.68 4.91
CA VAL A 11 4.76 0.43 5.78
C VAL A 11 5.95 1.24 5.28
N ASN A 12 6.29 2.29 6.01
CA ASN A 12 7.27 3.30 5.60
C ASN A 12 7.96 3.90 6.83
N LYS A 13 9.30 3.85 6.82
CA LYS A 13 10.16 4.39 7.90
C LYS A 13 9.97 5.90 8.07
N THR A 14 9.48 6.61 7.04
CA THR A 14 9.19 8.05 7.06
C THR A 14 7.69 8.33 6.85
N PRO A 15 6.89 8.47 7.94
CA PRO A 15 5.43 8.66 7.85
C PRO A 15 4.99 9.84 6.98
N GLN A 16 5.69 10.97 7.07
CA GLN A 16 5.38 12.18 6.30
C GLN A 16 5.50 11.93 4.80
N ARG A 17 6.53 11.17 4.39
CA ARG A 17 6.74 10.78 2.99
C ARG A 17 5.67 9.79 2.53
N ALA A 18 5.25 8.88 3.40
CA ALA A 18 4.16 7.96 3.12
C ALA A 18 2.85 8.69 2.87
N ALA A 19 2.46 9.59 3.79
CA ALA A 19 1.24 10.38 3.67
C ALA A 19 1.24 11.24 2.40
N LEU A 20 2.37 11.84 2.05
CA LEU A 20 2.51 12.63 0.83
C LEU A 20 2.37 11.77 -0.43
N LEU A 21 3.11 10.66 -0.52
CA LEU A 21 3.05 9.76 -1.68
C LEU A 21 1.66 9.13 -1.85
N VAL A 22 1.06 8.66 -0.75
CA VAL A 22 -0.28 8.07 -0.78
C VAL A 22 -1.33 9.14 -1.09
N GLY A 23 -1.21 10.35 -0.54
CA GLY A 23 -2.09 11.48 -0.89
C GLY A 23 -2.06 11.77 -2.39
N GLN A 24 -0.86 11.93 -2.97
CA GLN A 24 -0.69 12.13 -4.41
C GLN A 24 -1.21 10.96 -5.23
N LEU A 25 -1.01 9.73 -4.77
CA LEU A 25 -1.54 8.53 -5.42
C LEU A 25 -3.07 8.56 -5.45
N LEU A 26 -3.71 8.83 -4.32
CA LEU A 26 -5.16 8.92 -4.20
C LEU A 26 -5.74 10.07 -5.03
N GLU A 27 -5.06 11.22 -5.11
CA GLU A 27 -5.44 12.32 -6.00
C GLU A 27 -5.30 11.97 -7.49
N SER A 28 -4.27 11.18 -7.84
CA SER A 28 -3.99 10.75 -9.21
C SER A 28 -4.86 9.60 -9.72
N LEU A 29 -5.49 8.86 -8.80
CA LEU A 29 -6.50 7.85 -9.09
C LEU A 29 -7.82 8.60 -9.32
N ASP A 30 -8.21 8.68 -10.59
CA ASP A 30 -9.32 9.50 -11.07
C ASP A 30 -10.62 9.34 -10.26
N LYS A 31 -11.39 10.44 -10.20
CA LYS A 31 -12.58 10.73 -9.36
C LYS A 31 -13.74 9.73 -9.43
N LYS A 32 -13.63 8.61 -10.14
CA LYS A 32 -14.65 7.56 -10.29
C LYS A 32 -14.75 6.61 -9.10
N ASN A 33 -14.52 7.11 -7.88
CA ASN A 33 -15.11 6.49 -6.69
C ASN A 33 -14.46 5.14 -6.31
N HIS A 34 -13.13 5.04 -6.37
CA HIS A 34 -12.42 3.84 -5.93
C HIS A 34 -12.57 3.61 -4.41
N GLY A 35 -13.00 4.63 -3.65
CA GLY A 35 -13.27 4.51 -2.23
C GLY A 35 -12.03 4.10 -1.43
N ILE A 36 -10.82 4.30 -1.97
CA ILE A 36 -9.60 3.89 -1.29
C ILE A 36 -9.34 4.89 -0.15
N VAL A 37 -9.24 4.37 1.06
CA VAL A 37 -8.98 5.16 2.26
C VAL A 37 -7.68 4.70 2.89
N HIS A 38 -6.71 5.61 3.00
CA HIS A 38 -5.51 5.38 3.78
C HIS A 38 -5.82 5.49 5.27
N ILE A 39 -5.70 4.39 6.01
CA ILE A 39 -6.11 4.33 7.42
C ILE A 39 -4.96 4.26 8.42
N ALA A 40 -3.78 3.79 7.99
CA ALA A 40 -2.62 3.68 8.88
C ALA A 40 -1.29 3.63 8.12
N ASN A 41 -0.24 4.10 8.80
CA ASN A 41 1.15 3.87 8.41
C ASN A 41 1.91 3.17 9.54
N ALA A 42 2.56 2.06 9.22
CA ALA A 42 3.52 1.41 10.11
C ALA A 42 4.94 1.90 9.82
N SER A 43 5.66 2.35 10.85
CA SER A 43 7.06 2.80 10.68
C SER A 43 8.09 1.70 10.86
N THR A 44 7.69 0.57 11.47
CA THR A 44 8.53 -0.61 11.66
C THR A 44 7.78 -1.88 11.28
N LEU A 45 8.49 -2.99 11.04
CA LEU A 45 7.85 -4.29 10.79
C LEU A 45 7.07 -4.80 12.01
N GLN A 46 7.54 -4.46 13.22
CA GLN A 46 6.83 -4.80 14.45
C GLN A 46 5.53 -4.00 14.58
N ASP A 47 5.58 -2.71 14.25
CA ASP A 47 4.42 -1.82 14.20
C ASP A 47 3.42 -2.27 13.13
N LEU A 48 3.90 -2.79 11.99
CA LEU A 48 3.03 -3.36 10.96
C LEU A 48 2.15 -4.48 11.50
N LYS A 49 2.73 -5.40 12.30
CA LYS A 49 1.97 -6.48 12.93
C LYS A 49 0.88 -5.92 13.85
N VAL A 50 1.22 -4.94 14.68
CA VAL A 50 0.26 -4.31 15.59
C VAL A 50 -0.85 -3.60 14.81
N VAL A 51 -0.51 -2.87 13.74
CA VAL A 51 -1.47 -2.18 12.88
C VAL A 51 -2.42 -3.17 12.23
N VAL A 52 -1.93 -4.22 11.56
CA VAL A 52 -2.84 -5.19 10.89
C VAL A 52 -3.74 -5.93 11.87
N ASP A 53 -3.24 -6.24 13.07
CA ASP A 53 -4.01 -6.97 14.08
C ASP A 53 -5.02 -6.05 14.84
N ALA A 54 -4.74 -4.75 14.96
CA ALA A 54 -5.57 -3.81 15.71
C ALA A 54 -6.65 -3.12 14.87
N LEU A 55 -6.55 -3.18 13.54
CA LEU A 55 -7.48 -2.50 12.65
C LEU A 55 -8.85 -3.21 12.66
N VAL A 56 -9.89 -2.44 12.98
CA VAL A 56 -11.29 -2.91 12.97
C VAL A 56 -11.74 -3.28 11.55
N TYR A 57 -11.22 -2.55 10.56
CA TYR A 57 -11.49 -2.82 9.15
C TYR A 57 -10.25 -3.47 8.52
N PRO A 58 -10.38 -4.67 7.93
CA PRO A 58 -9.25 -5.37 7.34
C PRO A 58 -8.76 -4.59 6.11
N PRO A 59 -7.48 -4.14 6.08
CA PRO A 59 -6.92 -3.55 4.89
C PRO A 59 -6.82 -4.57 3.76
N GLU A 60 -7.18 -4.14 2.57
CA GLU A 60 -7.08 -4.93 1.33
C GLU A 60 -5.75 -4.65 0.62
N ILE A 61 -5.17 -3.47 0.83
CA ILE A 61 -3.94 -3.04 0.18
C ILE A 61 -2.89 -2.63 1.22
N LEU A 62 -1.69 -3.19 1.11
CA LEU A 62 -0.50 -2.75 1.83
C LEU A 62 0.55 -2.23 0.84
N ILE A 63 0.97 -0.98 0.99
CA ILE A 63 2.10 -0.43 0.23
C ILE A 63 3.37 -0.51 1.07
N CYS A 64 4.39 -1.19 0.56
CA CYS A 64 5.72 -1.27 1.16
C CYS A 64 6.70 -0.31 0.46
N SER A 65 7.30 0.59 1.24
CA SER A 65 8.20 1.65 0.76
C SER A 65 9.49 1.13 0.13
N SER A 66 10.08 1.91 -0.81
CA SER A 66 11.41 1.65 -1.38
C SER A 66 12.56 1.83 -0.37
N GLN A 67 12.27 2.36 0.83
CA GLN A 67 13.21 2.50 1.94
C GLN A 67 13.55 1.18 2.66
N TRP A 68 12.82 0.10 2.34
CA TRP A 68 13.03 -1.24 2.87
C TRP A 68 13.91 -2.04 1.92
N THR A 69 14.80 -2.88 2.46
CA THR A 69 15.55 -3.86 1.66
C THR A 69 14.61 -4.95 1.14
N ALA A 70 15.03 -5.71 0.13
CA ALA A 70 14.23 -6.83 -0.38
C ALA A 70 13.86 -7.84 0.73
N GLU A 71 14.81 -8.14 1.62
CA GLU A 71 14.56 -9.03 2.77
C GLU A 71 13.54 -8.43 3.76
N GLU A 72 13.62 -7.13 4.04
CA GLU A 72 12.64 -6.47 4.90
C GLU A 72 11.25 -6.40 4.24
N GLN A 73 11.19 -6.26 2.91
CA GLN A 73 9.95 -6.30 2.15
C GLN A 73 9.30 -7.69 2.18
N ASP A 74 10.09 -8.76 2.02
CA ASP A 74 9.61 -10.15 2.14
C ASP A 74 9.08 -10.44 3.55
N GLN A 75 9.75 -9.92 4.57
CA GLN A 75 9.26 -9.99 5.95
C GLN A 75 7.94 -9.24 6.13
N ALA A 76 7.81 -8.02 5.56
CA ALA A 76 6.57 -7.27 5.61
C ALA A 76 5.41 -8.02 4.93
N VAL A 77 5.65 -8.63 3.77
CA VAL A 77 4.68 -9.47 3.06
C VAL A 77 4.27 -10.66 3.93
N THR A 78 5.24 -11.33 4.56
CA THR A 78 4.99 -12.50 5.42
C THR A 78 4.14 -12.12 6.62
N ILE A 79 4.46 -11.00 7.29
CA ILE A 79 3.70 -10.49 8.45
C ILE A 79 2.28 -10.13 8.04
N ALA A 80 2.12 -9.39 6.94
CA ALA A 80 0.82 -8.96 6.45
C ALA A 80 -0.06 -10.15 6.09
N LYS A 81 0.46 -11.12 5.33
CA LYS A 81 -0.29 -12.31 4.89
C LYS A 81 -0.58 -13.30 6.03
N ALA A 82 0.22 -13.30 7.09
CA ALA A 82 -0.03 -14.13 8.26
C ALA A 82 -1.27 -13.65 9.03
N SER A 83 -1.52 -12.34 9.07
CA SER A 83 -2.70 -11.76 9.71
C SER A 83 -3.89 -11.68 8.74
N LEU A 84 -3.62 -11.30 7.48
CA LEU A 84 -4.62 -11.07 6.44
C LEU A 84 -4.22 -11.82 5.15
N PRO A 85 -4.65 -13.08 4.98
CA PRO A 85 -4.23 -13.92 3.85
C PRO A 85 -4.55 -13.32 2.48
N ASP A 86 -5.65 -12.56 2.40
CA ASP A 86 -6.16 -11.96 1.16
C ASP A 86 -5.59 -10.56 0.88
N ILE A 87 -4.68 -10.04 1.72
CA ILE A 87 -4.11 -8.70 1.52
C ILE A 87 -3.22 -8.64 0.28
N SER A 88 -3.47 -7.64 -0.56
CA SER A 88 -2.63 -7.32 -1.71
C SER A 88 -1.48 -6.43 -1.28
N VAL A 89 -0.26 -6.97 -1.37
CA VAL A 89 0.96 -6.23 -0.98
C VAL A 89 1.66 -5.71 -2.23
N ILE A 90 1.85 -4.39 -2.29
CA ILE A 90 2.58 -3.69 -3.35
C ILE A 90 3.94 -3.28 -2.80
N THR A 91 5.00 -3.94 -3.23
CA THR A 91 6.38 -3.61 -2.85
C THR A 91 6.99 -2.65 -3.86
N ILE A 92 7.32 -1.44 -3.42
CA ILE A 92 8.02 -0.47 -4.27
C ILE A 92 9.48 -0.91 -4.39
N PRO A 93 10.02 -1.12 -5.61
CA PRO A 93 11.38 -1.56 -5.80
C PRO A 93 12.40 -0.67 -5.05
N PRO A 94 13.36 -1.25 -4.32
CA PRO A 94 14.40 -0.48 -3.64
C PRO A 94 15.17 0.41 -4.61
N GLY A 95 15.32 1.70 -4.25
CA GLY A 95 16.02 2.68 -5.09
C GLY A 95 15.26 3.18 -6.32
N LEU A 96 13.98 2.81 -6.51
CA LEU A 96 13.14 3.37 -7.58
C LEU A 96 13.05 4.89 -7.48
N ASP A 97 12.98 5.42 -6.26
CA ASP A 97 12.92 6.86 -6.00
C ASP A 97 14.18 7.62 -6.42
N VAL A 98 15.33 6.93 -6.44
CA VAL A 98 16.59 7.50 -6.94
C VAL A 98 16.64 7.46 -8.46
N ARG A 99 16.11 6.39 -9.07
CA ARG A 99 16.15 6.16 -10.52
C ARG A 99 15.13 7.01 -11.29
N GLU A 100 13.91 7.10 -10.78
CA GLU A 100 12.77 7.69 -11.50
C GLU A 100 12.09 8.82 -10.71
N GLY A 101 12.62 9.17 -9.54
CA GLY A 101 12.06 10.23 -8.70
C GLY A 101 10.70 9.85 -8.11
N SER A 102 10.03 10.85 -7.51
CA SER A 102 8.71 10.68 -6.92
C SER A 102 7.63 10.35 -7.96
N GLU A 103 7.77 10.84 -9.19
CA GLU A 103 6.81 10.61 -10.27
C GLU A 103 6.82 9.16 -10.77
N GLY A 104 8.01 8.56 -10.93
CA GLY A 104 8.11 7.13 -11.29
C GLY A 104 7.48 6.20 -10.26
N ILE A 105 7.62 6.53 -8.97
CA ILE A 105 6.94 5.80 -7.89
C ILE A 105 5.42 5.88 -8.05
N LEU A 106 4.87 7.07 -8.32
CA LEU A 106 3.43 7.25 -8.51
C LEU A 106 2.90 6.46 -9.71
N ILE A 107 3.62 6.47 -10.83
CA ILE A 107 3.28 5.69 -12.03
C ILE A 107 3.27 4.19 -11.70
N PHE A 108 4.31 3.71 -11.01
CA PHE A 108 4.41 2.32 -10.58
C PHE A 108 3.24 1.91 -9.67
N LEU A 109 2.95 2.71 -8.63
CA LEU A 109 1.86 2.45 -7.69
C LEU A 109 0.49 2.48 -8.38
N LYS A 110 0.26 3.44 -9.28
CA LYS A 110 -0.98 3.53 -10.06
C LYS A 110 -1.20 2.30 -10.93
N GLY A 111 -0.16 1.85 -11.64
CA GLY A 111 -0.22 0.63 -12.44
C GLY A 111 -0.47 -0.62 -11.59
N ALA A 112 0.16 -0.71 -10.42
CA ALA A 112 -0.04 -1.82 -9.49
C ALA A 112 -1.49 -1.87 -8.96
N ILE A 113 -2.04 -0.74 -8.51
CA ILE A 113 -3.44 -0.67 -8.02
C ILE A 113 -4.43 -1.03 -9.13
N GLN A 114 -4.26 -0.51 -10.34
CA GLN A 114 -5.13 -0.83 -11.47
C GLN A 114 -5.10 -2.33 -11.81
N ASN A 115 -3.93 -2.97 -11.73
CA ASN A 115 -3.81 -4.41 -11.96
C ASN A 115 -4.55 -5.25 -10.89
N LEU A 116 -4.56 -4.80 -9.63
CA LEU A 116 -5.30 -5.46 -8.56
C LEU A 116 -6.82 -5.38 -8.77
N GLU A 117 -7.33 -4.22 -9.18
CA GLU A 117 -8.78 -4.03 -9.44
C GLU A 117 -9.28 -4.84 -10.65
N VAL A 118 -8.44 -5.01 -11.67
CA VAL A 118 -8.74 -5.86 -12.84
C VAL A 118 -8.81 -7.34 -12.44
N ALA A 119 -8.03 -7.76 -11.45
CA ALA A 119 -8.06 -9.14 -10.94
C ALA A 119 -9.36 -9.43 -10.16
N ASP A 120 -9.86 -8.46 -9.40
CA ASP A 120 -11.12 -8.58 -8.63
C ASP A 120 -12.37 -8.54 -9.54
N SER A 121 -12.34 -7.73 -10.61
CA SER A 121 -13.46 -7.61 -11.57
C SER A 121 -13.67 -8.84 -12.46
N LYS A 122 -12.76 -9.84 -12.41
CA LYS A 122 -12.85 -11.09 -13.17
C LYS A 122 -13.39 -12.27 -12.35
N LYS A 123 -13.73 -12.07 -11.08
CA LYS A 123 -14.30 -13.10 -10.21
C LYS A 123 -15.82 -13.07 -10.17
#